data_AF-A0ABD2QJN3-F1
#
_entry.id   AF-A0ABD2QJN3-F1
#
_cell.length_a   1.000
_cell.length_b   1.000
_cell.length_c   1.000
_cell.angle_alpha   90.00
_cell.angle_beta   90.00
_cell.angle_gamma   90.00
#
_symmetry.space_group_name_H-M   'P 1'
#
loop_
_entity.id
_entity.type
_entity.pdbx_description
1 polymer ?
#
loop_
_entity_poly.entity_id
_entity_poly.type
_entity_poly.pdbx_seq_one_letter_code
_entity_poly.pdbx_strand_id
1 'polypeptide(L)' 'MAEFVEGYLEKTVTELARLKQLKLFTPDEIETIVKRRRECMYRIQKMDKRIIDYENLISLEISVLRLIAIRRKVRYDY' A
#
# COMPACT_ATOMS: atom_id res chain seq x y z
N MET A 1 4.03 -15.16 -12.14
CA MET A 1 4.50 -13.76 -12.07
C MET A 1 3.34 -12.82 -11.77
N ALA A 2 2.35 -12.65 -12.66
CA ALA A 2 1.15 -11.84 -12.40
C ALA A 2 0.30 -12.39 -11.23
N GLU A 3 0.11 -13.71 -11.15
CA GLU A 3 -0.66 -14.34 -10.05
C GLU A 3 -0.11 -14.03 -8.65
N PHE A 4 1.21 -13.92 -8.49
CA PHE A 4 1.79 -13.60 -7.18
C PHE A 4 1.52 -12.15 -6.78
N VAL A 5 1.57 -11.24 -7.76
CA VAL A 5 1.27 -9.82 -7.55
C VAL A 5 -0.21 -9.63 -7.23
N GLU A 6 -1.10 -10.26 -8.01
CA GLU A 6 -2.54 -10.20 -7.78
C GLU A 6 -2.93 -10.87 -6.45
N GLY A 7 -2.37 -12.02 -6.11
CA GLY A 7 -2.62 -12.66 -4.82
C GLY A 7 -2.13 -11.86 -3.61
N TYR A 8 -1.11 -11.01 -3.78
CA TYR A 8 -0.73 -10.04 -2.75
C TYR A 8 -1.74 -8.88 -2.68
N LEU A 9 -2.14 -8.33 -3.83
CA LEU A 9 -3.12 -7.24 -3.88
C LEU A 9 -4.45 -7.66 -3.26
N GLU A 10 -4.96 -8.87 -3.57
CA GLU A 10 -6.17 -9.44 -2.99
C GLU A 10 -6.12 -9.49 -1.46
N LYS A 11 -4.98 -9.87 -0.87
CA LYS A 11 -4.81 -9.85 0.60
C LYS A 11 -4.92 -8.45 1.18
N THR A 12 -4.57 -7.42 0.42
CA THR A 12 -4.65 -6.01 0.85
C THR A 12 -6.00 -5.34 0.56
N VAL A 13 -6.87 -5.95 -0.27
CA VAL A 13 -8.18 -5.37 -0.64
C VAL A 13 -9.03 -5.06 0.59
N THR A 14 -9.08 -5.98 1.55
CA THR A 14 -9.89 -5.81 2.78
C THR A 14 -9.41 -4.62 3.62
N GLU A 15 -8.10 -4.41 3.70
CA GLU A 15 -7.51 -3.26 4.38
C GLU A 15 -7.91 -1.95 3.69
N LEU A 16 -7.72 -1.88 2.37
CA LEU A 16 -8.02 -0.69 1.57
C LEU A 16 -9.52 -0.35 1.59
N ALA A 17 -10.38 -1.36 1.54
CA ALA A 17 -11.82 -1.20 1.69
C ALA A 17 -12.18 -0.59 3.05
N ARG A 18 -11.50 -1.02 4.12
CA ARG A 18 -11.70 -0.46 5.47
C ARG A 18 -11.21 0.99 5.56
N LEU A 19 -10.08 1.31 4.93
CA LEU A 19 -9.56 2.68 4.86
C LEU A 19 -10.53 3.62 4.12
N LYS A 20 -11.18 3.12 3.05
CA LYS A 20 -12.25 3.82 2.33
C LYS A 20 -13.48 4.04 3.20
N GLN A 21 -13.96 3.00 3.89
CA GLN A 21 -15.13 3.08 4.78
C GLN A 21 -14.90 4.09 5.91
N LEU A 22 -13.68 4.11 6.46
CA LEU A 22 -13.30 5.07 7.50
C LEU A 22 -13.09 6.50 6.94
N LYS A 23 -13.24 6.74 5.64
CA LYS A 23 -12.97 8.04 4.98
C LYS A 23 -11.57 8.58 5.32
N LEU A 24 -10.60 7.70 5.57
CA LEU A 24 -9.21 8.09 5.86
C LEU A 24 -8.45 8.44 4.58
N PHE A 25 -8.86 7.88 3.44
CA PHE A 25 -8.29 8.16 2.12
C PHE A 25 -9.39 8.37 1.10
N THR A 26 -9.13 9.20 0.10
CA THR A 26 -10.00 9.35 -1.07
C THR A 26 -9.83 8.15 -2.01
N PRO A 27 -10.81 7.86 -2.89
CA PRO A 27 -10.68 6.80 -3.89
C PRO A 27 -9.43 6.96 -4.76
N ASP A 28 -9.08 8.18 -5.18
CA ASP A 28 -7.89 8.45 -6.00
C ASP A 28 -6.57 8.14 -5.27
N GLU A 29 -6.52 8.45 -3.97
CA GLU A 29 -5.35 8.14 -3.14
C GLU A 29 -5.20 6.63 -2.94
N ILE A 30 -6.31 5.92 -2.73
CA ILE A 30 -6.31 4.46 -2.64
C ILE A 30 -5.82 3.84 -3.94
N GLU A 31 -6.29 4.32 -5.09
CA GLU A 31 -5.81 3.85 -6.40
C GLU A 31 -4.30 4.09 -6.56
N THR A 32 -3.80 5.23 -6.10
CA THR A 32 -2.37 5.55 -6.12
C THR A 32 -1.55 4.60 -5.24
N ILE A 33 -2.05 4.26 -4.06
CA ILE A 33 -1.42 3.28 -3.16
C ILE A 33 -1.38 1.89 -3.83
N VAL A 34 -2.50 1.46 -4.42
CA VAL A 34 -2.58 0.18 -5.14
C VAL A 34 -1.60 0.11 -6.30
N LYS A 35 -1.54 1.17 -7.13
CA LYS A 35 -0.59 1.25 -8.26
C LYS A 35 0.85 1.13 -7.78
N ARG A 36 1.24 1.86 -6.74
CA ARG A 36 2.61 1.80 -6.21
C ARG A 36 2.94 0.45 -5.56
N ARG A 37 2.02 -0.14 -4.79
CA ARG A 37 2.20 -1.51 -4.25
C ARG A 37 2.43 -2.51 -5.38
N ARG A 38 1.61 -2.43 -6.44
CA ARG A 38 1.74 -3.26 -7.64
C ARG A 38 3.11 -3.09 -8.31
N GLU A 39 3.58 -1.86 -8.50
CA GLU A 39 4.90 -1.58 -9.08
C GLU A 39 6.05 -2.17 -8.25
N CYS A 40 6.02 -2.02 -6.92
CA CYS A 40 7.02 -2.63 -6.03
C CYS A 40 7.01 -4.15 -6.12
N MET A 41 5.82 -4.77 -6.13
CA MET A 41 5.67 -6.22 -6.26
C MET A 41 6.18 -6.74 -7.61
N TYR A 42 5.93 -6.00 -8.70
CA TYR A 42 6.51 -6.32 -10.01
C TYR A 42 8.04 -6.25 -10.01
N ARG A 43 8.64 -5.27 -9.31
CA ARG A 43 10.11 -5.17 -9.18
C ARG A 43 10.70 -6.34 -8.40
N ILE A 44 10.09 -6.73 -7.28
CA ILE A 44 10.53 -7.86 -6.45
C ILE A 44 10.43 -9.21 -7.20
N GLN A 45 9.44 -9.35 -8.07
CA GLN A 45 9.25 -10.56 -8.88
C GLN A 45 10.19 -10.66 -10.08
N LYS A 46 10.99 -9.63 -10.40
CA LYS A 46 12.01 -9.75 -11.48
C LYS A 46 13.05 -10.81 -11.16
N MET A 47 13.72 -11.32 -12.20
CA MET A 47 14.80 -12.30 -12.03
C MET A 47 16.01 -11.70 -11.28
N ASP A 48 16.34 -10.43 -11.54
CA ASP A 48 17.37 -9.69 -10.80
C ASP A 48 16.75 -9.03 -9.57
N LYS A 49 16.76 -9.76 -8.44
CA LYS A 49 16.20 -9.29 -7.16
C LYS A 49 17.26 -8.51 -6.40
N ARG A 50 17.02 -7.22 -6.19
CA ARG A 50 17.91 -6.37 -5.39
C ARG A 50 17.31 -6.10 -4.02
N ILE A 51 18.18 -5.99 -3.00
CA ILE A 51 17.77 -5.62 -1.64
C ILE A 51 16.98 -4.30 -1.65
N ILE A 52 17.40 -3.37 -2.50
CA ILE A 52 16.78 -2.06 -2.71
C ILE A 52 15.29 -2.17 -3.08
N ASP A 53 14.87 -3.20 -3.82
CA ASP A 53 13.45 -3.38 -4.19
C ASP A 53 12.59 -3.75 -2.98
N TYR A 54 13.15 -4.52 -2.05
CA TYR A 54 12.49 -4.81 -0.78
C TYR A 54 12.46 -3.59 0.15
N GLU A 55 13.56 -2.84 0.22
CA GLU A 55 13.61 -1.58 0.97
C GLU A 55 12.58 -0.57 0.46
N ASN A 56 12.40 -0.48 -0.85
CA ASN A 56 11.37 0.37 -1.47
C ASN A 56 9.96 -0.05 -1.06
N LEU A 57 9.65 -1.35 -1.04
CA LEU A 57 8.36 -1.83 -0.57
C LEU A 57 8.14 -1.52 0.92
N ILE A 58 9.15 -1.79 1.76
CA ILE A 58 9.09 -1.51 3.20
C ILE A 58 8.88 -0.01 3.46
N SER A 59 9.63 0.85 2.77
CA SER A 59 9.53 2.30 2.89
C SER A 59 8.15 2.82 2.48
N LEU A 60 7.57 2.24 1.42
CA LEU A 60 6.20 2.54 1.00
C LEU A 60 5.19 2.17 2.08
N GLU A 61 5.25 0.97 2.64
CA GLU A 61 4.33 0.53 3.69
C GLU A 61 4.44 1.39 4.96
N ILE A 62 5.67 1.72 5.38
CA ILE A 62 5.90 2.63 6.51
C ILE A 62 5.28 4.00 6.24
N SER A 63 5.43 4.53 5.03
CA SER A 63 4.87 5.83 4.66
C SER A 63 3.35 5.81 4.69
N VAL A 64 2.70 4.75 4.19
CA VAL A 64 1.25 4.57 4.25
C VAL A 64 0.76 4.50 5.70
N LEU A 65 1.45 3.72 6.57
CA LEU A 65 1.11 3.63 7.98
C LEU A 65 1.26 4.96 8.72
N ARG A 66 2.30 5.75 8.40
CA ARG A 66 2.47 7.11 8.95
C ARG A 66 1.31 8.02 8.54
N LEU A 67 0.90 7.98 7.27
CA LEU A 67 -0.25 8.76 6.78
C LEU A 67 -1.55 8.34 7.48
N ILE A 68 -1.77 7.04 7.67
CA ILE A 68 -2.91 6.52 8.45
C ILE A 68 -2.88 7.08 9.87
N ALA A 69 -1.74 7.04 10.55
CA ALA A 69 -1.59 7.53 11.92
C ALA A 69 -1.88 9.03 12.03
N ILE A 70 -1.33 9.83 11.11
CA ILE A 70 -1.56 11.29 11.07
C ILE A 70 -3.05 11.59 10.87
N ARG A 71 -3.68 10.96 9.87
CA ARG A 71 -5.10 11.19 9.56
C ARG A 71 -6.04 10.68 10.65
N ARG A 72 -5.66 9.61 11.35
CA ARG A 72 -6.38 9.16 12.55
C ARG A 72 -6.26 10.15 13.68
N LYS A 73 -5.05 10.67 13.98
CA LYS A 73 -4.86 11.64 15.06
C LYS A 73 -5.71 12.90 14.84
N VAL A 74 -5.67 13.46 13.63
CA VAL A 74 -6.53 14.61 13.24
C VAL A 74 -8.03 14.32 13.45
N ARG A 75 -8.46 13.07 13.32
CA ARG A 75 -9.86 12.67 13.49
C ARG A 75 -10.28 12.49 14.96
N TYR A 76 -9.35 12.18 15.87
CA TYR A 76 -9.65 11.94 17.29
C TYR A 76 -9.41 13.17 18.19
N ASP A 77 -8.91 14.29 17.65
CA ASP A 77 -8.76 15.57 18.36
C ASP A 77 -10.06 16.43 18.35
N TYR A 78 -11.24 15.81 18.36
CA TYR A 78 -12.57 16.46 18.48
C TYR A 78 -13.34 15.94 19.69
#